data_AF-A0A9E5PTB1-F1
#
_entry.id   AF-A0A9E5PTB1-F1
#
_cell.length_a   1.000
_cell.length_b   1.000
_cell.length_c   1.000
_cell.angle_alpha   90.00
_cell.angle_beta   90.00
_cell.angle_gamma   90.00
#
_symmetry.space_group_name_H-M   'P 1'
#
loop_
_entity.id
_entity.type
_entity.pdbx_description
1 polymer ?
#
loop_
_entity_poly.entity_id
_entity_poly.type
_entity_poly.pdbx_seq_one_letter_code
_entity_poly.pdbx_strand_id
1 'polypeptide(L)'
;MSEARVPHPWIALLHERLDALERALLQGDAPGAELASGAVQAALQQAPRALELKHGHTQDLHAAAQRFTQLRAATLRAAALNERALGSLLPDHLQKPTYQGLGKPGARRYAGA
;
A
#
# COMPACT_ATOMS: atom_id res chain seq x y z
N MET A 1 -35.11 -5.73 -23.76
CA MET A 1 -35.55 -5.33 -22.41
C MET A 1 -34.52 -5.90 -21.43
N SER A 2 -33.62 -5.07 -20.92
CA SER A 2 -32.60 -5.52 -19.96
C SER A 2 -33.28 -5.71 -18.62
N GLU A 3 -33.46 -6.95 -18.20
CA GLU A 3 -33.91 -7.29 -16.86
C GLU A 3 -33.01 -6.54 -15.87
N ALA A 4 -33.60 -5.73 -14.98
CA ALA A 4 -32.86 -4.99 -13.98
C ALA A 4 -32.20 -6.00 -13.04
N ARG A 5 -30.93 -6.33 -13.32
CA ARG A 5 -30.15 -7.31 -12.57
C ARG A 5 -29.99 -6.79 -11.14
N VAL A 6 -30.61 -7.47 -10.18
CA VAL A 6 -30.42 -7.16 -8.75
C VAL A 6 -28.97 -7.50 -8.38
N PRO A 7 -28.15 -6.53 -7.96
CA PRO A 7 -26.77 -6.78 -7.55
C PRO A 7 -26.75 -7.67 -6.30
N HIS A 8 -25.78 -8.58 -6.21
CA HIS A 8 -25.59 -9.31 -4.96
C HIS A 8 -25.10 -8.32 -3.87
N PRO A 9 -25.74 -8.27 -2.69
CA PRO A 9 -25.52 -7.20 -1.71
C PRO A 9 -24.06 -7.10 -1.25
N TRP A 10 -23.40 -8.24 -1.03
CA TRP A 10 -21.98 -8.27 -0.67
C TRP A 10 -21.07 -7.83 -1.83
N ILE A 11 -21.40 -8.15 -3.09
CA ILE A 11 -20.60 -7.74 -4.25
C ILE A 11 -20.73 -6.23 -4.47
N ALA A 12 -21.95 -5.69 -4.29
CA ALA A 12 -22.19 -4.25 -4.33
C ALA A 12 -21.41 -3.50 -3.23
N LEU A 13 -21.41 -4.03 -2.01
CA LEU A 13 -20.59 -3.50 -0.91
C LEU A 13 -19.10 -3.50 -1.27
N LEU A 14 -18.57 -4.61 -1.79
CA LEU A 14 -17.17 -4.70 -2.19
C LEU A 14 -16.82 -3.65 -3.26
N HIS A 15 -17.68 -3.45 -4.26
CA HIS A 15 -17.49 -2.40 -5.26
C HIS A 15 -17.44 -1.01 -4.65
N GLU A 16 -18.38 -0.68 -3.76
CA GLU A 16 -18.42 0.63 -3.09
C GLU A 16 -17.13 0.89 -2.30
N ARG A 17 -16.60 -0.13 -1.59
CA ARG A 17 -15.34 -0.01 -0.84
C ARG A 17 -14.14 0.18 -1.79
N LEU A 18 -14.12 -0.52 -2.92
CA LEU A 18 -13.08 -0.36 -3.94
C LEU A 18 -13.14 1.02 -4.61
N ASP A 19 -14.33 1.57 -4.85
CA ASP A 19 -14.53 2.92 -5.39
C ASP A 19 -14.00 3.99 -4.43
N ALA A 20 -14.28 3.83 -3.13
CA ALA A 20 -13.76 4.72 -2.10
C ALA A 20 -12.22 4.68 -2.02
N LEU A 21 -11.63 3.49 -2.11
CA LEU A 21 -10.18 3.32 -2.14
C LEU A 21 -9.56 3.96 -3.38
N GLU A 22 -10.12 3.70 -4.56
CA GLU A 22 -9.67 4.31 -5.81
C GLU A 22 -9.71 5.84 -5.73
N ARG A 23 -10.81 6.40 -5.22
CA ARG A 23 -10.95 7.84 -5.05
C ARG A 23 -9.90 8.42 -4.11
N ALA A 24 -9.65 7.79 -2.97
CA ALA A 24 -8.64 8.24 -2.01
C ALA A 24 -7.23 8.20 -2.62
N LEU A 25 -6.90 7.14 -3.36
CA LEU A 25 -5.63 7.01 -4.08
C LEU A 25 -5.46 8.09 -5.15
N LEU A 26 -6.50 8.36 -5.95
CA LEU A 26 -6.48 9.42 -6.97
C LEU A 26 -6.34 10.82 -6.37
N GLN A 27 -6.88 11.04 -5.17
CA GLN A 27 -6.79 12.32 -4.45
C GLN A 27 -5.45 12.51 -3.71
N GLY A 28 -4.61 11.46 -3.62
CA GLY A 28 -3.41 11.49 -2.80
C GLY A 28 -3.69 11.59 -1.29
N ASP A 29 -4.90 11.23 -0.86
CA ASP A 29 -5.32 11.25 0.55
C ASP A 29 -4.82 9.97 1.24
N ALA A 30 -3.63 10.05 1.85
CA ALA A 30 -3.02 8.91 2.51
C ALA A 30 -3.86 8.38 3.70
N PRO A 31 -4.34 9.22 4.64
CA PRO A 31 -5.27 8.77 5.68
C PRO A 31 -6.57 8.17 5.12
N GLY A 32 -7.14 8.78 4.09
CA GLY A 32 -8.34 8.27 3.42
C GLY A 32 -8.10 6.91 2.75
N ALA A 33 -6.93 6.71 2.13
CA ALA A 33 -6.57 5.46 1.48
C ALA A 33 -6.35 4.33 2.50
N GLU A 34 -5.79 4.62 3.68
CA GLU A 34 -5.65 3.66 4.77
C GLU A 34 -7.01 3.22 5.31
N LEU A 35 -7.90 4.17 5.61
CA LEU A 35 -9.26 3.89 6.06
C LEU A 35 -10.05 3.07 5.02
N ALA A 36 -9.98 3.47 3.75
CA ALA A 36 -10.64 2.75 2.66
C ALA A 36 -10.05 1.35 2.45
N SER A 37 -8.73 1.17 2.61
CA SER A 37 -8.07 -0.14 2.56
C SER A 37 -8.57 -1.06 3.68
N GLY A 38 -8.69 -0.54 4.90
CA GLY A 38 -9.29 -1.27 6.03
C GLY A 38 -10.74 -1.67 5.77
N ALA A 39 -11.52 -0.78 5.14
CA ALA A 39 -12.90 -1.06 4.77
C ALA A 39 -13.02 -2.14 3.68
N VAL A 40 -12.13 -2.15 2.68
CA VAL A 40 -12.03 -3.22 1.68
C VAL A 40 -11.68 -4.54 2.36
N GLN A 41 -10.69 -4.55 3.27
CA GLN A 41 -10.31 -5.75 4.01
C GLN A 41 -11.46 -6.30 4.85
N ALA A 42 -12.20 -5.43 5.55
CA ALA A 42 -13.37 -5.82 6.33
C ALA A 42 -14.47 -6.43 5.43
N ALA A 43 -14.73 -5.85 4.27
CA ALA A 43 -15.69 -6.40 3.30
C ALA A 43 -15.26 -7.80 2.79
N LEU A 44 -13.96 -8.00 2.56
CA LEU A 44 -13.41 -9.31 2.18
C LEU A 44 -13.51 -10.34 3.32
N GLN A 45 -13.33 -9.93 4.58
CA GLN A 45 -13.50 -10.81 5.75
C GLN A 45 -14.96 -11.19 5.99
N GLN A 46 -15.89 -10.32 5.61
CA GLN A 46 -17.33 -10.57 5.65
C GLN A 46 -17.83 -11.39 4.45
N ALA A 47 -16.92 -11.92 3.61
CA ALA A 47 -17.29 -12.74 2.48
C ALA A 47 -18.10 -13.97 2.93
N PRO A 48 -19.27 -14.22 2.30
CA PRO A 48 -20.02 -15.44 2.52
C PRO A 48 -19.16 -16.68 2.23
N ARG A 49 -19.24 -17.71 3.09
CA ARG A 49 -18.56 -19.00 2.84
C ARG A 49 -19.08 -19.70 1.59
N ALA A 50 -20.34 -19.49 1.27
CA ALA A 50 -20.98 -19.94 0.04
C ALA A 50 -21.74 -18.74 -0.56
N LEU A 51 -21.46 -18.43 -1.82
CA LEU A 51 -22.19 -17.42 -2.58
C LEU A 51 -23.08 -18.14 -3.59
N GLU A 52 -24.40 -17.98 -3.43
CA GLU A 52 -25.37 -18.36 -4.46
C GLU A 52 -25.34 -17.31 -5.57
N LEU A 53 -24.40 -17.48 -6.50
CA LEU A 53 -24.23 -16.60 -7.65
C LEU A 53 -25.30 -16.91 -8.70
N LYS A 54 -26.15 -15.94 -9.00
CA LYS A 54 -27.03 -16.00 -10.17
C LYS A 54 -26.29 -15.52 -11.41
N HIS A 55 -26.86 -15.77 -12.59
CA HIS A 55 -26.29 -15.34 -13.87
C HIS A 55 -25.93 -13.84 -13.83
N GLY A 56 -24.63 -13.57 -13.96
CA GLY A 56 -24.10 -12.22 -13.93
C GLY A 56 -23.32 -11.80 -12.69
N HIS A 57 -23.66 -12.35 -11.52
CA HIS A 57 -22.93 -12.06 -10.29
C HIS A 57 -21.48 -12.52 -10.36
N THR A 58 -21.20 -13.58 -11.11
CA THR A 58 -19.84 -14.03 -11.41
C THR A 58 -19.03 -13.00 -12.20
N GLN A 59 -19.66 -12.30 -13.14
CA GLN A 59 -19.01 -11.23 -13.92
C GLN A 59 -18.70 -10.03 -13.03
N ASP A 60 -19.67 -9.64 -12.18
CA ASP A 60 -19.52 -8.54 -11.24
C ASP A 60 -18.39 -8.85 -10.23
N LEU A 61 -18.36 -10.07 -9.68
CA LEU A 61 -17.30 -10.52 -8.80
C LEU A 61 -15.93 -10.52 -9.50
N HIS A 62 -15.87 -10.99 -10.74
CA HIS A 62 -14.62 -10.99 -11.51
C HIS A 62 -14.13 -9.57 -11.77
N ALA A 63 -15.03 -8.64 -12.11
CA ALA A 63 -14.71 -7.22 -12.27
C ALA A 63 -14.18 -6.61 -10.97
N ALA A 64 -14.81 -6.89 -9.82
CA ALA A 64 -14.33 -6.45 -8.51
C ALA A 64 -12.91 -6.99 -8.21
N ALA A 65 -12.67 -8.27 -8.48
CA ALA A 65 -11.37 -8.91 -8.27
C ALA A 65 -10.27 -8.34 -9.17
N GLN A 66 -10.59 -8.07 -10.44
CA GLN A 66 -9.67 -7.42 -11.38
C GLN A 66 -9.30 -6.01 -10.90
N ARG A 67 -10.30 -5.20 -10.52
CA ARG A 67 -10.07 -3.84 -10.00
C ARG A 67 -9.22 -3.85 -8.74
N PHE A 68 -9.51 -4.73 -7.78
CA PHE A 68 -8.69 -4.87 -6.57
C PHE A 68 -7.22 -5.18 -6.89
N THR A 69 -6.98 -6.10 -7.83
CA THR A 69 -5.61 -6.48 -8.24
C THR A 69 -4.88 -5.30 -8.89
N GLN A 70 -5.56 -4.54 -9.73
CA GLN A 70 -5.01 -3.34 -10.38
C GLN A 70 -4.65 -2.26 -9.35
N LEU A 71 -5.56 -1.96 -8.42
CA LEU A 71 -5.33 -0.97 -7.36
C LEU A 71 -4.13 -1.39 -6.49
N ARG A 72 -4.09 -2.66 -6.05
CA ARG A 72 -2.95 -3.18 -5.28
C ARG A 72 -1.63 -3.05 -6.05
N ALA A 73 -1.61 -3.40 -7.34
CA ALA A 73 -0.42 -3.28 -8.17
C ALA A 73 0.01 -1.81 -8.38
N ALA A 74 -0.95 -0.88 -8.48
CA ALA A 74 -0.67 0.55 -8.55
C ALA A 74 -0.05 1.07 -7.25
N THR A 75 -0.64 0.73 -6.10
CA THR A 75 -0.14 1.15 -4.77
C THR A 75 1.26 0.61 -4.51
N LEU A 76 1.53 -0.66 -4.82
CA LEU A 76 2.87 -1.24 -4.65
C LEU A 76 3.91 -0.57 -5.55
N ARG A 77 3.55 -0.24 -6.80
CA ARG A 77 4.45 0.50 -7.70
C ARG A 77 4.72 1.92 -7.19
N ALA A 78 3.69 2.61 -6.68
CA ALA A 78 3.84 3.93 -6.11
C ALA A 78 4.76 3.92 -4.87
N ALA A 79 4.61 2.91 -4.00
CA ALA A 79 5.49 2.72 -2.85
C ALA A 79 6.95 2.49 -3.28
N ALA A 80 7.19 1.61 -4.25
CA ALA A 80 8.54 1.32 -4.76
C ALA A 80 9.20 2.55 -5.41
N LEU A 81 8.43 3.38 -6.12
CA LEU A 81 8.92 4.65 -6.68
C LEU A 81 9.26 5.66 -5.57
N ASN A 82 8.45 5.72 -4.51
CA ASN A 82 8.70 6.59 -3.36
C ASN A 82 9.97 6.17 -2.60
N GLU A 83 10.16 4.88 -2.33
CA GLU A 83 11.38 4.36 -1.70
C GLU A 83 12.63 4.67 -2.53
N ARG A 84 12.55 4.51 -3.87
CA ARG A 84 13.65 4.87 -4.77
C ARG A 84 13.95 6.36 -4.76
N ALA A 85 12.91 7.21 -4.74
CA ALA A 85 13.06 8.65 -4.66
C ALA A 85 13.71 9.07 -3.34
N LEU A 86 13.24 8.53 -2.20
CA LEU A 86 13.84 8.76 -0.88
C LEU A 86 15.29 8.28 -0.83
N GLY A 87 15.60 7.10 -1.38
CA GLY A 87 16.96 6.60 -1.47
C GLY A 87 17.88 7.44 -2.37
N SER A 88 17.33 8.13 -3.38
CA SER A 88 18.08 9.08 -4.21
C SER A 88 18.26 10.46 -3.56
N LEU A 89 17.34 10.84 -2.66
CA LEU A 89 17.35 12.12 -1.96
C LEU A 89 18.14 12.07 -0.66
N LEU A 90 18.28 10.90 -0.02
CA LEU A 90 19.13 10.65 1.13
C LEU A 90 20.53 10.29 0.64
N PRO A 91 21.51 11.21 0.70
CA PRO A 91 22.81 10.91 0.16
C PRO A 91 23.60 10.00 1.11
N ASP A 92 24.45 9.14 0.55
CA ASP A 92 25.41 8.24 1.23
C ASP A 92 26.31 8.91 2.30
N HIS A 93 26.31 10.24 2.43
CA HIS A 93 27.16 10.96 3.39
C HIS A 93 26.63 11.00 4.83
N LEU A 94 25.41 10.52 5.12
CA LEU A 94 24.95 10.36 6.51
C LEU A 94 25.43 9.04 7.17
N GLN A 95 26.06 8.13 6.42
CA GLN A 95 26.61 6.88 6.97
C GLN A 95 28.05 6.99 7.49
N LYS A 96 28.73 8.13 7.33
CA LYS A 96 30.04 8.33 7.97
C LYS A 96 29.85 8.94 9.36
N PRO A 97 30.23 8.25 10.46
CA PRO A 97 30.38 8.91 11.73
C PRO A 97 31.54 9.91 11.62
N THR A 98 31.24 11.18 11.32
CA THR A 98 32.19 12.31 11.33
C THR A 98 32.60 12.71 12.76
N TYR A 99 32.69 11.75 13.67
CA TYR A 99 33.19 11.93 15.04
C TYR A 99 34.25 10.87 15.41
N GLN A 100 34.99 10.35 14.43
CA GLN A 100 36.15 9.48 14.68
C GLN A 100 37.47 10.18 14.29
N GLY A 101 37.65 11.42 14.76
CA GLY A 101 38.82 12.23 14.39
C GLY A 101 39.19 13.36 15.35
N LEU A 102 38.68 13.37 16.58
CA LEU A 102 39.03 14.38 17.60
C LEU A 102 39.55 13.71 18.89
N GLY A 103 40.61 12.91 18.74
CA GLY A 103 41.51 12.51 19.82
C GLY A 103 42.95 12.76 19.37
N LYS A 104 43.53 13.88 19.80
CA LYS A 104 44.80 14.43 19.32
C LYS A 104 46.02 13.49 19.44
N PRO A 105 47.02 13.62 18.54
CA PRO A 105 48.36 13.05 18.66
C PRO A 105 49.23 13.91 19.60
N GLY A 106 50.01 13.28 20.49
CA GLY A 106 50.92 14.04 21.34
C GLY A 106 51.71 13.23 22.37
N ALA A 107 52.91 12.82 21.95
CA ALA A 107 54.16 12.85 22.73
C ALA A 107 54.52 11.72 23.73
N ARG A 108 55.66 11.10 23.38
CA ARG A 108 56.79 10.63 24.21
C ARG A 108 56.75 9.23 24.83
N ARG A 109 57.39 8.36 24.05
CA ARG A 109 58.39 7.36 24.46
C ARG A 109 59.11 7.75 25.76
N TYR A 110 59.10 6.84 26.74
CA TYR A 110 60.25 6.59 27.60
C TYR A 110 60.44 5.08 27.73
N ALA A 111 61.66 4.66 27.43
CA ALA A 111 62.21 3.35 27.74
C ALA A 111 62.94 3.43 29.09
N GLY A 112 62.99 2.32 29.82
CA GLY A 112 64.03 2.02 30.81
C GLY A 112 63.65 2.19 32.28
N ALA A 113 63.46 1.07 32.97
CA ALA A 113 64.12 0.68 34.23
C ALA A 113 63.82 -0.81 34.50
#